data_AF-A0A061SP78-F1
#
_entry.id   AF-A0A061SP78-F1
#
_cell.length_a   1.000
_cell.length_b   1.000
_cell.length_c   1.000
_cell.angle_alpha   90.00
_cell.angle_beta   90.00
_cell.angle_gamma   90.00
#
_symmetry.space_group_name_H-M   'P 1'
#
loop_
_entity.id
_entity.type
_entity.pdbx_description
1 polymer ?
#
loop_
_entity_poly.entity_id
_entity_poly.type
_entity_poly.pdbx_seq_one_letter_code
_entity_poly.pdbx_strand_id
1 'polypeptide(L)'
;MLRLSSAQAVDCNLQYKAPADCSGITGLDQAQIDTFIELYIAYFNRAPDALGLYFWGSAFANGTSLDKMAALFLDQDETRATYPTDATNLDFATQVYSNVLGRTPDQAGLDFWVGQLDLGNVTRGTFILRVLEGAKSDPPGDATQEFIDLQRGDQAFLEDKTEIGTYFSVIKGMSDTADASAAMALYLRDDLASKQAAVDRVDVDFAEAAAADSGEMLLQLVGVAENPFDAVDGP
;
A
#
# COMPACT_ATOMS: atom_id res chain seq x y z
N MET A 1 15.99 -2.46 17.55
CA MET A 1 14.68 -1.85 17.27
C MET A 1 14.77 -0.34 17.47
N LEU A 2 14.56 0.43 16.40
CA LEU A 2 14.44 1.89 16.46
C LEU A 2 12.95 2.24 16.54
N ARG A 3 12.56 3.13 17.46
CA ARG A 3 11.18 3.62 17.58
C ARG A 3 11.16 5.10 17.28
N LEU A 4 10.32 5.51 16.34
CA LEU A 4 10.05 6.91 16.05
C LEU A 4 8.69 7.28 16.65
N SER A 5 8.64 8.37 17.40
CA SER A 5 7.42 8.89 18.02
C SER A 5 7.23 10.36 17.65
N SER A 6 5.98 10.82 17.63
CA SER A 6 5.62 12.22 17.37
C SER A 6 6.19 13.22 18.39
N ALA A 7 6.70 12.75 19.54
CA ALA A 7 7.12 13.58 20.66
C ALA A 7 8.59 14.10 20.61
N GLN A 8 9.33 13.90 19.50
CA GLN A 8 10.77 14.26 19.40
C GLN A 8 11.12 15.26 18.29
N ALA A 9 10.16 16.03 17.79
CA ALA A 9 10.44 17.23 17.00
C ALA A 9 10.95 18.38 17.90
N VAL A 10 12.15 18.25 18.50
CA VAL A 10 12.78 19.30 19.30
C VAL A 10 13.94 19.93 18.53
N ASP A 11 13.82 21.24 18.33
CA ASP A 11 14.77 22.23 17.77
C ASP A 11 15.06 22.20 16.27
N CYS A 12 14.05 22.61 15.47
CA CYS A 12 14.28 23.16 14.13
C CYS A 12 14.34 24.70 14.20
N ASN A 13 15.42 25.25 14.74
CA ASN A 13 15.65 26.70 14.69
C ASN A 13 17.12 27.06 14.49
N LEU A 14 17.56 27.10 13.22
CA LEU A 14 18.61 28.03 12.78
C LEU A 14 18.31 28.50 11.34
N GLN A 15 17.88 29.78 11.25
CA GLN A 15 18.02 30.70 10.11
C GLN A 15 16.99 30.66 8.94
N TYR A 16 15.89 31.41 9.14
CA TYR A 16 15.30 32.37 8.20
C TYR A 16 14.95 31.92 6.75
N LYS A 17 14.22 30.81 6.60
CA LYS A 17 13.14 30.62 5.59
C LYS A 17 12.49 29.27 5.92
N ALA A 18 11.29 29.24 6.50
CA ALA A 18 10.64 27.96 6.81
C ALA A 18 10.38 27.18 5.51
N PRO A 19 10.98 25.99 5.29
CA PRO A 19 10.45 25.01 4.36
C PRO A 19 9.43 24.13 5.10
N ALA A 20 8.78 23.24 4.37
CA ALA A 20 7.71 22.35 4.83
C ALA A 20 7.89 21.78 6.25
N ASP A 21 6.74 21.61 6.92
CA ASP A 21 6.57 20.94 8.19
C ASP A 21 7.55 19.76 8.38
N CYS A 22 8.42 19.86 9.38
CA CYS A 22 9.47 18.88 9.67
C CYS A 22 8.94 17.61 10.34
N SER A 23 7.63 17.38 10.32
CA SER A 23 6.96 16.22 10.87
C SER A 23 7.21 14.94 10.05
N GLY A 24 7.61 15.06 8.78
CA GLY A 24 7.87 13.91 7.91
C GLY A 24 6.68 12.94 7.88
N ILE A 25 6.94 11.63 7.83
CA ILE A 25 5.85 10.64 7.89
C ILE A 25 5.01 10.72 9.18
N THR A 26 5.56 11.24 10.29
CA THR A 26 4.82 11.34 11.57
C THR A 26 3.79 12.46 11.59
N GLY A 27 3.77 13.34 10.59
CA GLY A 27 2.74 14.34 10.38
C GLY A 27 1.61 13.89 9.47
N LEU A 28 1.68 12.68 8.90
CA LEU A 28 0.62 12.12 8.09
C LEU A 28 -0.50 11.55 8.98
N ASP A 29 -1.74 11.70 8.53
CA ASP A 29 -2.87 11.02 9.14
C ASP A 29 -3.00 9.57 8.65
N GLN A 30 -3.85 8.78 9.32
CA GLN A 30 -4.11 7.38 8.98
C GLN A 30 -4.48 7.18 7.51
N ALA A 31 -5.37 8.02 6.97
CA ALA A 31 -5.84 7.87 5.59
C ALA A 31 -4.72 8.12 4.57
N GLN A 32 -3.81 9.04 4.87
CA GLN A 32 -2.61 9.25 4.06
C GLN A 32 -1.68 8.04 4.12
N ILE A 33 -1.45 7.47 5.30
CA ILE A 33 -0.63 6.25 5.47
C ILE A 33 -1.23 5.06 4.71
N ASP A 34 -2.53 4.85 4.85
CA ASP A 34 -3.28 3.80 4.15
C ASP A 34 -3.11 3.97 2.64
N THR A 35 -3.20 5.20 2.12
CA THR A 35 -2.97 5.49 0.70
C THR A 35 -1.56 5.09 0.25
N PHE A 36 -0.52 5.26 1.08
CA PHE A 36 0.83 4.78 0.74
C PHE A 36 0.90 3.26 0.75
N ILE A 37 0.31 2.63 1.75
CA ILE A 37 0.32 1.17 1.87
C ILE A 37 -0.39 0.53 0.68
N GLU A 38 -1.55 1.06 0.27
CA GLU A 38 -2.28 0.65 -0.92
C GLU A 38 -1.44 0.82 -2.19
N LEU A 39 -0.74 1.96 -2.34
CA LEU A 39 0.15 2.20 -3.48
C LEU A 39 1.27 1.14 -3.55
N TYR A 40 1.88 0.81 -2.41
CA TYR A 40 2.89 -0.25 -2.34
C TYR A 40 2.34 -1.61 -2.74
N ILE A 41 1.19 -1.97 -2.18
CA ILE A 41 0.51 -3.23 -2.48
C ILE A 41 0.17 -3.31 -3.97
N ALA A 42 -0.27 -2.22 -4.57
CA ALA A 42 -0.65 -2.21 -5.98
C ALA A 42 0.55 -2.39 -6.94
N TYR A 43 1.71 -1.80 -6.62
CA TYR A 43 2.89 -1.84 -7.50
C TYR A 43 3.83 -3.02 -7.24
N PHE A 44 3.89 -3.53 -6.01
CA PHE A 44 4.82 -4.58 -5.62
C PHE A 44 4.13 -5.90 -5.23
N ASN A 45 2.80 -5.89 -5.05
CA ASN A 45 2.02 -7.04 -4.58
C ASN A 45 2.51 -7.62 -3.24
N ARG A 46 2.98 -6.74 -2.35
CA ARG A 46 3.43 -7.05 -0.98
C ARG A 46 3.17 -5.85 -0.06
N ALA A 47 3.28 -6.06 1.25
CA ALA A 47 3.33 -4.94 2.18
C ALA A 47 4.56 -4.04 1.91
N PRO A 48 4.49 -2.73 2.22
CA PRO A 48 5.69 -1.92 2.26
C PRO A 48 6.68 -2.47 3.30
N ASP A 49 7.97 -2.33 3.03
CA ASP A 49 8.97 -2.46 4.08
C ASP A 49 9.01 -1.17 4.91
N ALA A 50 9.33 -1.26 6.21
CA ALA A 50 9.25 -0.12 7.12
C ALA A 50 10.18 1.04 6.74
N LEU A 51 11.36 0.74 6.19
CA LEU A 51 12.31 1.77 5.73
C LEU A 51 11.82 2.50 4.49
N GLY A 52 11.30 1.75 3.52
CA GLY A 52 10.65 2.26 2.33
C GLY A 52 9.44 3.13 2.69
N LEU A 53 8.55 2.63 3.55
CA LEU A 53 7.40 3.38 4.02
C LEU A 53 7.84 4.71 4.64
N TYR A 54 8.81 4.71 5.55
CA TYR A 54 9.35 5.92 6.16
C TYR A 54 9.89 6.90 5.11
N PHE A 55 10.68 6.42 4.15
CA PHE A 55 11.28 7.25 3.11
C PHE A 55 10.21 7.89 2.22
N TRP A 56 9.28 7.10 1.67
CA TRP A 56 8.27 7.59 0.74
C TRP A 56 7.18 8.40 1.44
N GLY A 57 6.75 8.01 2.64
CA GLY A 57 5.85 8.84 3.45
C GLY A 57 6.48 10.20 3.78
N SER A 58 7.78 10.24 4.08
CA SER A 58 8.49 11.52 4.26
C SER A 58 8.60 12.31 2.95
N ALA A 59 8.83 11.66 1.81
CA ALA A 59 8.85 12.33 0.50
C ALA A 59 7.48 12.93 0.16
N PHE A 60 6.39 12.25 0.51
CA PHE A 60 5.03 12.74 0.33
C PHE A 60 4.72 13.92 1.25
N ALA A 61 5.05 13.81 2.54
CA ALA A 61 4.91 14.89 3.51
C ALA A 61 5.64 16.16 3.04
N ASN A 62 6.75 15.99 2.29
CA ASN A 62 7.53 17.07 1.68
C ASN A 62 7.05 17.49 0.28
N GLY A 63 5.89 17.03 -0.19
CA GLY A 63 5.22 17.51 -1.41
C GLY A 63 5.47 16.69 -2.67
N THR A 64 6.06 15.50 -2.57
CA THR A 64 6.14 14.58 -3.72
C THR A 64 4.74 14.02 -4.00
N SER A 65 4.17 14.30 -5.18
CA SER A 65 2.85 13.81 -5.59
C SER A 65 2.82 12.29 -5.76
N LEU A 66 1.65 11.67 -5.57
CA LEU A 66 1.41 10.25 -5.83
C LEU A 66 1.74 9.85 -7.28
N ASP A 67 1.39 10.67 -8.28
CA ASP A 67 1.75 10.42 -9.68
C ASP A 67 3.26 10.28 -9.89
N LYS A 68 4.06 11.11 -9.21
CA LYS A 68 5.51 11.04 -9.30
C LYS A 68 6.05 9.77 -8.64
N MET A 69 5.48 9.36 -7.50
CA MET A 69 5.84 8.11 -6.84
C MET A 69 5.47 6.89 -7.67
N ALA A 70 4.24 6.84 -8.19
CA ALA A 70 3.74 5.84 -9.12
C ALA A 70 4.69 5.63 -10.32
N ALA A 71 5.16 6.72 -10.94
CA ALA A 71 6.12 6.65 -12.02
C ALA A 71 7.49 6.07 -11.59
N LEU A 72 7.93 6.34 -10.35
CA LEU A 72 9.18 5.80 -9.81
C LEU A 72 9.05 4.34 -9.38
N PHE A 73 7.88 3.92 -8.91
CA PHE A 73 7.58 2.53 -8.52
C PHE A 73 7.51 1.62 -9.75
N LEU A 74 6.90 2.08 -10.84
CA LEU A 74 6.86 1.31 -12.09
C LEU A 74 8.27 0.95 -12.62
N ASP A 75 9.26 1.81 -12.34
CA ASP A 75 10.61 1.64 -12.87
C ASP A 75 11.48 0.66 -12.07
N GLN A 76 10.97 0.13 -10.95
CA GLN A 76 11.70 -0.82 -10.12
C GLN A 76 11.76 -2.21 -10.75
N ASP A 77 12.85 -2.94 -10.50
CA ASP A 77 13.06 -4.30 -11.04
C ASP A 77 11.96 -5.26 -10.57
N GLU A 78 11.53 -5.15 -9.31
CA GLU A 78 10.43 -5.93 -8.75
C GLU A 78 9.12 -5.69 -9.52
N THR A 79 8.75 -4.43 -9.72
CA THR A 79 7.52 -4.08 -10.46
C THR A 79 7.59 -4.49 -11.93
N ARG A 80 8.76 -4.41 -12.57
CA ARG A 80 8.95 -4.91 -13.94
C ARG A 80 8.88 -6.43 -14.04
N ALA A 81 9.23 -7.14 -12.97
CA ALA A 81 9.04 -8.59 -12.89
C ALA A 81 7.55 -8.95 -12.73
N THR A 82 6.79 -8.17 -11.95
CA THR A 82 5.34 -8.35 -11.79
C THR A 82 4.55 -7.91 -13.03
N TYR A 83 4.99 -6.83 -13.68
CA TYR A 83 4.35 -6.21 -14.84
C TYR A 83 5.37 -6.04 -15.99
N PRO A 84 5.60 -7.08 -16.79
CA PRO A 84 6.58 -7.04 -17.88
C PRO A 84 6.31 -5.91 -18.88
N THR A 85 7.37 -5.22 -19.30
CA THR A 85 7.26 -4.08 -20.23
C THR A 85 6.77 -4.47 -21.62
N ASP A 86 6.97 -5.72 -22.01
CA ASP A 86 6.58 -6.29 -23.31
C ASP A 86 5.17 -6.90 -23.32
N ALA A 87 4.48 -6.97 -22.16
CA ALA A 87 3.08 -7.38 -22.08
C ALA A 87 2.19 -6.47 -22.93
N THR A 88 1.08 -6.99 -23.46
CA THR A 88 0.08 -6.14 -24.13
C THR A 88 -0.65 -5.27 -23.10
N ASN A 89 -1.33 -4.20 -23.52
CA ASN A 89 -2.13 -3.38 -22.59
C ASN A 89 -3.28 -4.19 -21.96
N LEU A 90 -3.84 -5.17 -22.70
CA LEU A 90 -4.85 -6.08 -22.19
C LEU A 90 -4.31 -6.99 -21.09
N ASP A 91 -3.17 -7.65 -21.34
CA ASP A 91 -2.54 -8.54 -20.36
C ASP A 91 -2.09 -7.76 -19.12
N PHE A 92 -1.49 -6.58 -19.33
CA PHE A 92 -1.10 -5.68 -18.26
C PHE A 92 -2.31 -5.26 -17.42
N ALA A 93 -3.39 -4.77 -18.03
CA ALA A 93 -4.59 -4.36 -17.30
C ALA A 93 -5.22 -5.53 -16.52
N THR A 94 -5.28 -6.71 -17.14
CA THR A 94 -5.81 -7.91 -16.48
C THR A 94 -4.98 -8.30 -15.26
N GLN A 95 -3.65 -8.26 -15.37
CA GLN A 95 -2.75 -8.56 -14.25
C GLN A 95 -2.90 -7.54 -13.12
N VAL A 96 -3.04 -6.25 -13.44
CA VAL A 96 -3.27 -5.20 -12.45
C VAL A 96 -4.58 -5.44 -11.69
N TYR A 97 -5.68 -5.77 -12.38
CA TYR A 97 -6.93 -6.12 -11.70
C TYR A 97 -6.77 -7.31 -10.74
N SER A 98 -6.06 -8.36 -11.18
CA SER A 98 -5.79 -9.52 -10.35
C SER A 98 -4.99 -9.18 -9.10
N ASN A 99 -3.94 -8.36 -9.21
CA ASN A 99 -3.06 -8.05 -8.09
C ASN A 99 -3.66 -7.00 -7.13
N VAL A 100 -4.24 -5.94 -7.71
CA VAL A 100 -4.74 -4.79 -6.95
C VAL A 100 -6.10 -5.11 -6.34
N LEU A 101 -6.99 -5.74 -7.11
CA LEU A 101 -8.38 -5.98 -6.70
C LEU A 101 -8.65 -7.45 -6.39
N GLY A 102 -7.76 -8.40 -6.68
CA GLY A 102 -7.99 -9.80 -6.29
C GLY A 102 -9.17 -10.45 -7.02
N ARG A 103 -9.53 -9.93 -8.20
CA ARG A 103 -10.65 -10.42 -9.01
C ARG A 103 -10.37 -10.35 -10.50
N THR A 104 -11.12 -11.12 -11.28
CA THR A 104 -11.18 -10.94 -12.73
C THR A 104 -11.82 -9.58 -13.04
N PRO A 105 -11.26 -8.81 -13.98
CA PRO A 105 -11.89 -7.57 -14.43
C PRO A 105 -13.26 -7.86 -15.05
N ASP A 106 -14.21 -6.96 -14.81
CA ASP A 106 -15.43 -6.90 -15.60
C ASP A 106 -15.09 -6.39 -17.01
N GLN A 107 -15.81 -6.89 -18.02
CA GLN A 107 -15.47 -6.60 -19.42
C GLN A 107 -15.55 -5.10 -19.73
N ALA A 108 -16.55 -4.41 -19.19
CA ALA A 108 -16.76 -2.98 -19.46
C ALA A 108 -15.61 -2.12 -18.89
N GLY A 109 -15.20 -2.38 -17.65
CA GLY A 109 -14.06 -1.73 -17.03
C GLY A 109 -12.75 -2.04 -17.75
N LEU A 110 -12.54 -3.31 -18.13
CA LEU A 110 -11.34 -3.70 -18.89
C LEU A 110 -11.25 -2.98 -20.23
N ASP A 111 -12.33 -2.97 -21.00
CA ASP A 111 -12.40 -2.31 -22.32
C ASP A 111 -12.14 -0.81 -22.19
N PHE A 112 -12.73 -0.16 -21.18
CA PHE A 112 -12.49 1.25 -20.89
C PHE A 112 -11.01 1.52 -20.64
N TRP A 113 -10.40 0.77 -19.72
CA TRP A 113 -9.02 1.00 -19.31
C TRP A 113 -8.00 0.68 -20.40
N VAL A 114 -8.20 -0.42 -21.13
CA VAL A 114 -7.37 -0.77 -22.30
C VAL A 114 -7.49 0.34 -23.35
N GLY A 115 -8.69 0.86 -23.59
CA GLY A 115 -8.87 2.02 -24.47
C GLY A 115 -8.09 3.26 -24.02
N GLN A 116 -8.07 3.58 -22.71
CA GLN A 116 -7.28 4.70 -22.19
C GLN A 116 -5.76 4.49 -22.34
N LEU A 117 -5.29 3.25 -22.15
CA LEU A 117 -3.89 2.88 -22.34
C LEU A 117 -3.48 2.93 -23.81
N ASP A 118 -4.32 2.43 -24.72
CA ASP A 118 -4.06 2.39 -26.16
C ASP A 118 -4.06 3.80 -26.79
N LEU A 119 -4.93 4.69 -26.31
CA LEU A 119 -4.96 6.09 -26.72
C LEU A 119 -3.83 6.92 -26.09
N GLY A 120 -3.12 6.40 -25.10
CA GLY A 120 -2.07 7.11 -24.37
C GLY A 120 -2.59 8.19 -23.42
N ASN A 121 -3.89 8.21 -23.13
CA ASN A 121 -4.49 9.13 -22.15
C ASN A 121 -4.02 8.81 -20.72
N VAL A 122 -3.76 7.53 -20.45
CA VAL A 122 -3.20 7.04 -19.20
C VAL A 122 -1.94 6.25 -19.52
N THR A 123 -0.84 6.55 -18.82
CA THR A 123 0.40 5.77 -18.95
C THR A 123 0.33 4.52 -18.08
N ARG A 124 1.08 3.46 -18.41
CA ARG A 124 1.19 2.29 -17.51
C ARG A 124 1.63 2.65 -16.10
N GLY A 125 2.52 3.64 -15.98
CA GLY A 125 3.04 4.11 -14.70
C GLY A 125 1.97 4.75 -13.83
N THR A 126 1.01 5.45 -14.40
CA THR A 126 -0.12 6.04 -13.66
C THR A 126 -1.34 5.14 -13.61
N PHE A 127 -1.44 4.15 -14.50
CA PHE A 127 -2.62 3.29 -14.63
C PHE A 127 -2.94 2.52 -13.34
N ILE A 128 -1.93 1.94 -12.69
CA ILE A 128 -2.12 1.18 -11.45
C ILE A 128 -2.71 2.10 -10.36
N LEU A 129 -2.19 3.32 -10.22
CA LEU A 129 -2.76 4.36 -9.35
C LEU A 129 -4.20 4.70 -9.74
N ARG A 130 -4.53 4.83 -11.03
CA ARG A 130 -5.91 5.11 -11.48
C ARG A 130 -6.89 3.97 -11.16
N VAL A 131 -6.45 2.71 -11.21
CA VAL A 131 -7.28 1.57 -10.79
C VAL A 131 -7.58 1.65 -9.29
N LEU A 132 -6.56 1.96 -8.48
CA LEU A 132 -6.74 2.16 -7.03
C LEU A 132 -7.71 3.31 -6.72
N GLU A 133 -7.52 4.47 -7.35
CA GLU A 133 -8.41 5.63 -7.20
C GLU A 133 -9.84 5.32 -7.64
N GLY A 134 -10.03 4.59 -8.75
CA GLY A 134 -11.34 4.18 -9.23
C GLY A 134 -12.07 3.19 -8.32
N ALA A 135 -11.35 2.29 -7.65
CA ALA A 135 -11.93 1.39 -6.67
C ALA A 135 -12.48 2.16 -5.44
N LYS A 136 -11.84 3.28 -5.09
CA LYS A 136 -12.17 4.10 -3.90
C LYS A 136 -13.05 5.30 -4.19
N SER A 137 -13.35 5.61 -5.45
CA SER A 137 -14.19 6.75 -5.82
C SER A 137 -15.67 6.48 -5.52
N ASP A 138 -16.45 7.55 -5.31
CA ASP A 138 -17.90 7.42 -5.22
C ASP A 138 -18.48 6.79 -6.50
N PRO A 139 -19.41 5.82 -6.39
CA PRO A 139 -20.10 5.28 -7.54
C PRO A 139 -20.86 6.41 -8.29
N PRO A 140 -20.90 6.38 -9.63
CA PRO A 140 -21.78 7.26 -10.40
C PRO A 140 -23.24 7.17 -9.94
N GLY A 141 -23.99 8.26 -10.02
CA GLY A 141 -25.39 8.30 -9.56
C GLY A 141 -26.34 7.36 -10.32
N ASP A 142 -25.93 6.89 -11.50
CA ASP A 142 -26.62 5.91 -12.34
C ASP A 142 -25.99 4.52 -12.30
N ALA A 143 -25.06 4.26 -11.37
CA ALA A 143 -24.43 2.96 -11.20
C ALA A 143 -25.46 1.87 -10.85
N THR A 144 -25.24 0.68 -11.43
CA THR A 144 -26.05 -0.49 -11.10
C THR A 144 -25.71 -1.01 -9.70
N GLN A 145 -26.65 -1.71 -9.07
CA GLN A 145 -26.37 -2.34 -7.77
C GLN A 145 -25.20 -3.34 -7.85
N GLU A 146 -25.09 -4.06 -8.96
CA GLU A 146 -23.97 -4.96 -9.23
C GLU A 146 -22.62 -4.23 -9.25
N PHE A 147 -22.54 -3.05 -9.87
CA PHE A 147 -21.34 -2.23 -9.84
C PHE A 147 -21.01 -1.76 -8.42
N ILE A 148 -22.02 -1.31 -7.66
CA ILE A 148 -21.84 -0.85 -6.29
C ILE A 148 -21.33 -1.98 -5.39
N ASP A 149 -21.89 -3.18 -5.52
CA ASP A 149 -21.47 -4.34 -4.73
C ASP A 149 -20.07 -4.82 -5.12
N LEU A 150 -19.74 -4.80 -6.42
CA LEU A 150 -18.39 -5.09 -6.91
C LEU A 150 -17.37 -4.11 -6.34
N GLN A 151 -17.66 -2.81 -6.39
CA GLN A 151 -16.80 -1.77 -5.86
C GLN A 151 -16.66 -1.85 -4.33
N ARG A 152 -17.74 -2.18 -3.61
CA ARG A 152 -17.66 -2.43 -2.16
C ARG A 152 -16.72 -3.60 -1.83
N GLY A 153 -16.79 -4.68 -2.61
CA GLY A 153 -15.84 -5.79 -2.44
C GLY A 153 -14.41 -5.39 -2.78
N ASP A 154 -14.20 -4.51 -3.77
CA ASP A 154 -12.88 -3.99 -4.10
C ASP A 154 -12.30 -3.17 -2.94
N GLN A 155 -13.12 -2.34 -2.32
CA GLN A 155 -12.76 -1.55 -1.14
C GLN A 155 -12.42 -2.46 0.05
N ALA A 156 -13.25 -3.47 0.34
CA ALA A 156 -13.00 -4.41 1.43
C ALA A 156 -11.70 -5.21 1.22
N PHE A 157 -11.43 -5.65 -0.02
CA PHE A 157 -10.18 -6.34 -0.35
C PHE A 157 -8.94 -5.45 -0.15
N LEU A 158 -9.02 -4.19 -0.57
CA LEU A 158 -7.95 -3.21 -0.37
C LEU A 158 -7.76 -2.88 1.11
N GLU A 159 -8.85 -2.72 1.86
CA GLU A 159 -8.84 -2.47 3.31
C GLU A 159 -8.13 -3.61 4.05
N ASP A 160 -8.52 -4.87 3.80
CA ASP A 160 -7.90 -6.04 4.43
C ASP A 160 -6.39 -6.14 4.14
N LYS A 161 -5.98 -5.91 2.88
CA LYS A 161 -4.54 -5.89 2.53
C LYS A 161 -3.82 -4.73 3.19
N THR A 162 -4.49 -3.57 3.31
CA THR A 162 -3.94 -2.38 3.95
C THR A 162 -3.72 -2.61 5.44
N GLU A 163 -4.66 -3.25 6.14
CA GLU A 163 -4.49 -3.62 7.54
C GLU A 163 -3.30 -4.57 7.76
N ILE A 164 -3.15 -5.60 6.90
CA ILE A 164 -1.98 -6.50 6.93
C ILE A 164 -0.69 -5.68 6.69
N GLY A 165 -0.70 -4.78 5.72
CA GLY A 165 0.42 -3.90 5.40
C GLY A 165 0.79 -2.96 6.56
N THR A 166 -0.20 -2.36 7.23
CA THR A 166 -0.03 -1.54 8.43
C THR A 166 0.58 -2.35 9.55
N TYR A 167 0.06 -3.56 9.79
CA TYR A 167 0.59 -4.43 10.84
C TYR A 167 2.06 -4.79 10.60
N PHE A 168 2.40 -5.21 9.38
CA PHE A 168 3.78 -5.56 9.00
C PHE A 168 4.74 -4.37 9.12
N SER A 169 4.40 -3.25 8.48
CA SER A 169 5.34 -2.15 8.24
C SER A 169 5.33 -1.06 9.32
N VAL A 170 4.16 -0.74 9.88
CA VAL A 170 4.00 0.35 10.84
C VAL A 170 4.10 -0.19 12.27
N ILE A 171 3.30 -1.21 12.57
CA ILE A 171 3.17 -1.75 13.93
C ILE A 171 4.37 -2.62 14.30
N LYS A 172 4.74 -3.59 13.45
CA LYS A 172 5.90 -4.46 13.68
C LYS A 172 7.20 -3.82 13.22
N GLY A 173 7.14 -2.90 12.25
CA GLY A 173 8.31 -2.18 11.77
C GLY A 173 9.25 -3.06 10.94
N MET A 174 8.71 -4.09 10.28
CA MET A 174 9.48 -5.09 9.54
C MET A 174 9.98 -4.52 8.20
N SER A 175 11.20 -4.89 7.80
CA SER A 175 11.84 -4.36 6.59
C SER A 175 12.24 -5.42 5.56
N ASP A 176 12.05 -6.71 5.86
CA ASP A 176 12.34 -7.78 4.91
C ASP A 176 11.23 -7.89 3.84
N THR A 177 11.60 -7.70 2.57
CA THR A 177 10.63 -7.70 1.46
C THR A 177 10.13 -9.09 1.09
N ALA A 178 10.89 -10.14 1.40
CA ALA A 178 10.46 -11.51 1.17
C ALA A 178 9.37 -11.90 2.17
N ASP A 179 9.52 -11.52 3.44
CA ASP A 179 8.47 -11.72 4.46
C ASP A 179 7.22 -10.89 4.16
N ALA A 180 7.42 -9.62 3.76
CA ALA A 180 6.33 -8.77 3.31
C ALA A 180 5.50 -9.41 2.18
N SER A 181 6.18 -10.03 1.22
CA SER A 181 5.54 -10.72 0.10
C SER A 181 4.84 -12.00 0.55
N ALA A 182 5.49 -12.76 1.41
CA ALA A 182 4.99 -14.06 1.83
C ALA A 182 3.76 -13.94 2.75
N ALA A 183 3.72 -12.92 3.63
CA ALA A 183 2.52 -12.61 4.41
C ALA A 183 1.37 -12.16 3.51
N MET A 184 1.62 -11.22 2.59
CA MET A 184 0.58 -10.69 1.69
C MET A 184 0.00 -11.78 0.77
N ALA A 185 0.82 -12.72 0.31
CA ALA A 185 0.40 -13.81 -0.56
C ALA A 185 -0.52 -14.85 0.13
N LEU A 186 -0.59 -14.87 1.46
CA LEU A 186 -1.50 -15.76 2.20
C LEU A 186 -2.94 -15.27 2.14
N TYR A 187 -3.17 -13.96 2.03
CA TYR A 187 -4.51 -13.40 2.04
C TYR A 187 -5.24 -13.64 0.72
N LEU A 188 -6.45 -14.15 0.83
CA LEU A 188 -7.40 -14.39 -0.24
C LEU A 188 -8.63 -13.51 -0.05
N ARG A 189 -9.14 -12.97 -1.14
CA ARG A 189 -10.32 -12.09 -1.14
C ARG A 189 -11.51 -12.78 -0.47
N ASP A 190 -12.18 -12.04 0.41
CA ASP A 190 -13.37 -12.47 1.17
C ASP A 190 -13.13 -13.69 2.10
N ASP A 191 -11.87 -13.96 2.48
CA ASP A 191 -11.51 -15.07 3.38
C ASP A 191 -10.80 -14.58 4.66
N LEU A 192 -11.58 -14.45 5.74
CA LEU A 192 -11.09 -14.05 7.06
C LEU A 192 -10.07 -15.03 7.66
N ALA A 193 -10.13 -16.32 7.34
CA ALA A 193 -9.16 -17.29 7.84
C ALA A 193 -7.79 -17.08 7.19
N SER A 194 -7.78 -16.75 5.89
CA SER A 194 -6.56 -16.40 5.17
C SER A 194 -5.95 -15.07 5.67
N LYS A 195 -6.80 -14.10 6.03
CA LYS A 195 -6.38 -12.84 6.67
C LYS A 195 -5.69 -13.12 8.01
N GLN A 196 -6.29 -13.96 8.85
CA GLN A 196 -5.66 -14.35 10.11
C GLN A 196 -4.34 -15.10 9.88
N ALA A 197 -4.27 -15.99 8.89
CA ALA A 197 -3.02 -16.69 8.56
C ALA A 197 -1.91 -15.73 8.12
N ALA A 198 -2.25 -14.65 7.39
CA ALA A 198 -1.29 -13.60 7.07
C ALA A 198 -0.77 -12.88 8.32
N VAL A 199 -1.65 -12.54 9.26
CA VAL A 199 -1.28 -11.92 10.55
C VAL A 199 -0.39 -12.83 11.39
N ASP A 200 -0.77 -14.10 11.53
CA ASP A 200 0.01 -15.10 12.25
C ASP A 200 1.41 -15.27 11.64
N ARG A 201 1.51 -15.19 10.31
CA ARG A 201 2.79 -15.22 9.60
C ARG A 201 3.65 -14.00 9.97
N VAL A 202 3.08 -12.80 9.95
CA VAL A 202 3.79 -11.57 10.37
C VAL A 202 4.29 -11.69 11.81
N ASP A 203 3.53 -12.31 12.71
CA ASP A 203 3.96 -12.52 14.10
C ASP A 203 5.16 -13.47 14.21
N VAL A 204 5.16 -14.55 13.42
CA VAL A 204 6.29 -15.48 13.35
C VAL A 204 7.54 -14.78 12.81
N ASP A 205 7.43 -14.12 11.66
CA ASP A 205 8.56 -13.45 11.02
C ASP A 205 9.12 -12.35 11.94
N PHE A 206 8.25 -11.58 12.60
CA PHE A 206 8.69 -10.55 13.55
C PHE A 206 9.46 -11.15 14.73
N ALA A 207 9.04 -12.31 15.25
CA ALA A 207 9.74 -12.96 16.36
C ALA A 207 11.15 -13.41 15.95
N GLU A 208 11.31 -13.88 14.71
CA GLU A 208 12.61 -14.22 14.12
C GLU A 208 13.46 -12.96 13.91
N ALA A 209 12.90 -11.93 13.29
CA ALA A 209 13.56 -10.64 13.05
C ALA A 209 14.02 -9.96 14.36
N ALA A 210 13.24 -10.09 15.44
CA ALA A 210 13.56 -9.52 16.74
C ALA A 210 14.61 -10.32 17.54
N ALA A 211 15.02 -11.50 17.05
CA ALA A 211 16.09 -12.28 17.68
C ALA A 211 17.43 -11.54 17.64
N ALA A 212 18.29 -11.78 18.64
CA ALA A 212 19.53 -11.03 18.83
C ALA A 212 20.57 -11.23 17.71
N ASP A 213 20.41 -12.27 16.89
CA ASP A 213 21.33 -12.72 15.85
C ASP A 213 20.76 -12.61 14.42
N SER A 214 19.53 -12.12 14.24
CA SER A 214 18.90 -11.97 12.92
C SER A 214 19.65 -10.98 12.02
N GLY A 215 20.17 -9.89 12.61
CA GLY A 215 20.76 -8.78 11.87
C GLY A 215 19.72 -7.88 11.18
N GLU A 216 18.43 -8.11 11.39
CA GLU A 216 17.35 -7.37 10.74
C GLU A 216 17.12 -5.98 11.34
N MET A 217 16.74 -5.04 10.48
CA MET A 217 16.41 -3.67 10.88
C MET A 217 14.91 -3.51 11.10
N LEU A 218 14.51 -3.30 12.35
CA LEU A 218 13.15 -2.99 12.74
C LEU A 218 12.97 -1.49 13.03
N LEU A 219 12.01 -0.85 12.34
CA LEU A 219 11.64 0.55 12.48
C LEU A 219 10.13 0.70 12.76
N GLN A 220 9.76 0.89 14.03
CA GLN A 220 8.36 1.11 14.40
C GLN A 220 7.99 2.60 14.36
N LEU A 221 6.82 2.92 13.81
CA LEU A 221 6.24 4.26 13.81
C LEU A 221 5.10 4.31 14.84
N VAL A 222 5.38 4.92 15.99
CA VAL A 222 4.46 4.92 17.14
C VAL A 222 3.54 6.14 17.09
N GLY A 223 2.24 5.91 17.24
CA GLY A 223 1.21 6.95 17.22
C GLY A 223 0.91 7.50 15.83
N VAL A 224 1.37 6.80 14.79
CA VAL A 224 1.19 7.13 13.38
C VAL A 224 0.01 6.34 12.79
N ALA A 225 -0.19 5.09 13.24
CA ALA A 225 -1.39 4.31 12.98
C ALA A 225 -1.84 3.53 14.22
N GLU A 226 -3.14 3.21 14.28
CA GLU A 226 -3.66 2.24 15.25
C GLU A 226 -3.34 0.81 14.80
N ASN A 227 -3.22 -0.13 15.75
CA ASN A 227 -3.05 -1.53 15.40
C ASN A 227 -4.40 -2.12 14.98
N PRO A 228 -4.59 -2.52 13.70
CA PRO A 228 -5.87 -3.04 13.22
C PRO A 228 -6.25 -4.40 13.83
N PHE A 229 -5.30 -5.08 14.48
CA PHE A 229 -5.51 -6.40 15.09
C PHE A 229 -5.44 -6.38 16.62
N ASP A 230 -5.45 -5.21 17.26
CA ASP A 230 -5.70 -5.16 18.69
C ASP A 230 -7.10 -5.76 18.97
N ALA A 231 -7.21 -6.56 20.03
CA ALA A 231 -8.51 -7.00 20.48
C ALA A 231 -9.34 -5.74 20.77
N VAL A 232 -10.44 -5.56 20.04
CA VAL A 232 -11.42 -4.53 20.36
C VAL A 232 -11.85 -4.79 21.80
N ASP A 233 -11.33 -4.00 22.74
CA ASP A 233 -11.87 -3.97 24.09
C ASP A 233 -13.33 -3.53 23.90
N GLY A 234 -14.23 -4.52 24.00
CA GLY A 234 -15.66 -4.30 23.84
C GLY A 234 -16.15 -3.25 24.85
N PRO A 235 -17.24 -2.53 24.52
CA PRO A 235 -17.81 -1.53 25.41
C PRO A 235 -18.22 -2.10 26.78
#